data_AF-A0A7I7QU28-F1
#
_entry.id   AF-A0A7I7QU28-F1
#
_cell.length_a   1.000
_cell.length_b   1.000
_cell.length_c   1.000
_cell.angle_alpha   90.00
_cell.angle_beta   90.00
_cell.angle_gamma   90.00
#
_symmetry.space_group_name_H-M   'P 1'
#
loop_
_entity.id
_entity.type
_entity.pdbx_description
1 polymer ?
#
loop_
_entity_poly.entity_id
_entity_poly.type
_entity_poly.pdbx_seq_one_letter_code
_entity_poly.pdbx_strand_id
1 'polypeptide(L)'
;MTEPEQAVIGRLSADFAVMASYMARASSDLRELSRIVVERPVAPAAAWSAAAPPVGRPQPAAAPMPAPHPGPAGPQWAQPTAPPMPRAPMPPAPMPPPPPAPRVPAPPKVRSEGWIGKALAVAGVAVTLIGVALLLVLAAQAGILAPGVRVAAGAVLAAVLAGAGWALNRRAGGRVGAIALAATGIAAAYIDVFAVTSIYEWVPAAAGLAIASVVAGGGLTLARRWDSEQLGLLVLVPLIGLAPAMADGITLLVIGFMLVLAAASLPVQLGRDWIGMHAARIAAPTLPLLVALVAVDPAPGRAPWIAGACALAAVLAFVGALLLLPSSSHPTRVALLAAAGSLPVLGLATTAGRATSAILAGALAAVVLGLVLLGDGLPGVTEPVRRVWSALSAVAALVAVAVAFDGPIAAPVLFGMACVLAVAGRTSVAARLSATAFAAVGALYYLDVAPLAALFTPTELGTAPAVSTLISSVLAATCAALIAWSWVTRGGLDADVTRLLWAASGIGALYAVTTFTVTAGVLVAGGDEGFFAGHVAATIVWIGVAAALLRHAVRLPRAERSLSVGGGMALVVAAVSKLFVFDLGTLDGIFRVIVFIVVGLVLLAMGAGYARLLAQQDQEV
;
A
#
# COMPACT_ATOMS: atom_id res chain seq x y z
N MET A 1 6.20 -19.77 46.77
CA MET A 1 7.24 -19.08 47.55
C MET A 1 7.61 -17.82 46.80
N THR A 2 7.09 -16.68 47.23
CA THR A 2 7.33 -15.36 46.60
C THR A 2 8.71 -14.87 46.99
N GLU A 3 9.60 -14.63 46.03
CA GLU A 3 10.85 -13.93 46.30
C GLU A 3 10.53 -12.55 46.91
N PRO A 4 11.24 -12.12 47.96
CA PRO A 4 11.03 -10.80 48.53
C PRO A 4 11.39 -9.74 47.48
N GLU A 5 10.52 -8.75 47.30
CA GLU A 5 10.64 -7.68 46.29
C GLU A 5 12.02 -6.98 46.31
N GLN A 6 12.68 -6.94 47.47
CA GLN A 6 14.03 -6.41 47.66
C GLN A 6 15.10 -7.22 46.90
N ALA A 7 14.94 -8.54 46.75
CA ALA A 7 15.88 -9.38 46.01
C ALA A 7 15.74 -9.20 44.48
N VAL A 8 14.54 -8.84 44.00
CA VAL A 8 14.30 -8.51 42.59
C VAL A 8 14.90 -7.15 42.26
N ILE A 9 14.69 -6.15 43.12
CA ILE A 9 15.29 -4.81 42.96
C ILE A 9 16.83 -4.88 43.01
N GLY A 10 17.39 -5.68 43.92
CA GLY A 10 18.84 -5.90 43.99
C GLY A 10 19.41 -6.51 42.71
N ARG A 11 18.73 -7.50 42.12
CA ARG A 11 19.13 -8.11 40.84
C ARG A 11 19.03 -7.11 39.68
N LEU A 12 17.92 -6.40 39.55
CA LEU A 12 17.74 -5.38 38.51
C LEU A 12 18.79 -4.28 38.61
N SER A 13 19.11 -3.83 39.84
CA SER A 13 20.16 -2.84 40.05
C SER A 13 21.56 -3.36 39.66
N ALA A 14 21.85 -4.63 39.91
CA ALA A 14 23.10 -5.26 39.49
C ALA A 14 23.17 -5.38 37.95
N ASP A 15 22.08 -5.78 37.30
CA ASP A 15 21.99 -5.88 35.84
C ASP A 15 22.17 -4.52 35.18
N PHE A 16 21.59 -3.44 35.75
CA PHE A 16 21.81 -2.08 35.27
C PHE A 16 23.27 -1.62 35.44
N ALA A 17 23.92 -1.97 36.55
CA ALA A 17 25.33 -1.65 36.77
C ALA A 17 26.24 -2.35 35.74
N VAL A 18 25.93 -3.62 35.42
CA VAL A 18 26.61 -4.37 34.36
C VAL A 18 26.38 -3.73 33.00
N MET A 19 25.14 -3.37 32.66
CA MET A 19 24.82 -2.69 31.39
C MET A 19 25.55 -1.34 31.25
N ALA A 20 25.63 -0.57 32.33
CA ALA A 20 26.39 0.69 32.37
C ALA A 20 27.89 0.46 32.13
N SER A 21 28.46 -0.63 32.67
CA SER A 21 29.86 -0.99 32.43
C SER A 21 30.12 -1.38 30.96
N TYR A 22 29.17 -2.06 30.31
CA TYR A 22 29.25 -2.37 28.88
C TYR A 22 29.15 -1.10 28.02
N MET A 23 28.26 -0.17 28.35
CA MET A 23 28.16 1.10 27.63
C MET A 23 29.39 1.98 27.81
N ALA A 24 29.98 2.00 29.01
CA ALA A 24 31.23 2.72 29.27
C ALA A 24 32.39 2.15 28.44
N ARG A 25 32.48 0.81 28.35
CA ARG A 25 33.48 0.12 27.55
C ARG A 25 33.26 0.33 26.05
N ALA A 26 32.02 0.21 25.56
CA ALA A 26 31.68 0.53 24.17
C ALA A 26 32.02 1.99 23.82
N SER A 27 31.83 2.93 24.76
CA SER A 27 32.23 4.32 24.56
C SER A 27 33.76 4.50 24.55
N SER A 28 34.53 3.72 25.31
CA SER A 28 36.00 3.78 25.22
C SER A 28 36.48 3.22 23.89
N ASP A 29 35.92 2.10 23.46
CA ASP A 29 36.29 1.42 22.21
C ASP A 29 35.97 2.30 21.00
N LEU A 30 34.81 2.98 21.01
CA LEU A 30 34.47 3.97 19.97
C LEU A 30 35.42 5.16 19.95
N ARG A 31 35.90 5.63 21.11
CA ARG A 31 36.89 6.72 21.17
C ARG A 31 38.24 6.25 20.63
N GLU A 32 38.67 5.04 20.99
CA GLU A 32 39.90 4.44 20.48
C GLU A 32 39.82 4.20 18.97
N LEU A 33 38.69 3.69 18.47
CA LEU A 33 38.45 3.53 17.04
C LEU A 33 38.45 4.89 16.33
N SER A 34 37.85 5.92 16.93
CA SER A 34 37.91 7.28 16.38
C SER A 34 39.35 7.81 16.32
N ARG A 35 40.16 7.48 17.34
CA ARG A 35 41.57 7.88 17.41
C ARG A 35 42.37 7.17 16.33
N ILE A 36 42.17 5.87 16.12
CA ILE A 36 42.82 5.08 15.07
C ILE A 36 42.42 5.58 13.67
N VAL A 37 41.15 5.96 13.48
CA VAL A 37 40.67 6.52 12.20
C VAL A 37 41.24 7.92 11.95
N VAL A 38 41.43 8.73 12.99
CA VAL A 38 41.98 10.09 12.89
C VAL A 38 43.50 10.10 12.78
N GLU A 39 44.19 9.18 13.46
CA GLU A 39 45.65 9.07 13.49
C GLU A 39 46.21 8.18 12.35
N ARG A 40 45.35 7.62 11.48
CA ARG A 40 45.80 6.93 10.26
C ARG A 40 46.62 7.90 9.40
N PRO A 41 47.94 7.72 9.24
CA PRO A 41 48.74 8.57 8.38
C PRO A 41 48.30 8.30 6.94
N VAL A 42 47.81 9.33 6.25
CA VAL A 42 47.62 9.27 4.81
C VAL A 42 49.01 9.18 4.19
N ALA A 43 49.42 7.96 3.83
CA ALA A 43 50.55 7.77 2.95
C ALA A 43 50.28 8.55 1.65
N PRO A 44 51.20 9.38 1.15
CA PRO A 44 50.96 10.17 -0.04
C PRO A 44 50.77 9.23 -1.23
N ALA A 45 49.54 9.20 -1.76
CA ALA A 45 49.24 8.57 -3.03
C ALA A 45 50.06 9.28 -4.11
N ALA A 46 51.04 8.57 -4.65
CA ALA A 46 51.86 8.99 -5.76
C ALA A 46 50.97 9.45 -6.91
N ALA A 47 51.07 10.74 -7.24
CA ALA A 47 50.50 11.32 -8.43
C ALA A 47 51.10 10.62 -9.65
N TRP A 48 50.29 9.81 -10.34
CA TRP A 48 50.61 9.37 -11.70
C TRP A 48 50.40 10.56 -12.63
N SER A 49 51.44 11.37 -12.79
CA SER A 49 51.57 12.28 -13.91
C SER A 49 51.86 11.47 -15.17
N ALA A 50 50.94 11.49 -16.13
CA ALA A 50 51.22 11.09 -17.50
C ALA A 50 52.22 12.08 -18.11
N ALA A 51 53.51 11.77 -17.97
CA ALA A 51 54.58 12.37 -18.74
C ALA A 51 54.65 11.70 -20.12
N ALA A 52 54.81 12.52 -21.16
CA ALA A 52 55.16 12.14 -22.52
C ALA A 52 56.46 11.28 -22.55
N PRO A 53 56.70 10.50 -23.63
CA PRO A 53 57.53 9.28 -23.57
C PRO A 53 59.03 9.53 -23.32
N PRO A 54 59.75 8.53 -22.75
CA PRO A 54 61.14 8.68 -22.33
C PRO A 54 62.12 8.45 -23.49
N VAL A 55 63.08 9.37 -23.62
CA VAL A 55 64.34 9.15 -24.33
C VAL A 55 65.43 8.94 -23.28
N GLY A 56 66.22 7.87 -23.44
CA GLY A 56 67.60 7.81 -22.96
C GLY A 56 67.84 7.12 -21.62
N ARG A 57 68.32 5.86 -21.68
CA ARG A 57 68.96 5.15 -20.58
C ARG A 57 70.29 5.82 -20.17
N PRO A 58 70.71 5.76 -18.90
CA PRO A 58 72.01 6.26 -18.45
C PRO A 58 73.13 5.26 -18.80
N GLN A 59 74.23 5.75 -19.36
CA GLN A 59 75.44 4.96 -19.59
C GLN A 59 76.70 5.74 -19.13
N PRO A 60 77.73 5.06 -18.58
CA PRO A 60 78.60 5.60 -17.53
C PRO A 60 79.70 6.54 -18.00
N ALA A 61 80.23 7.29 -17.02
CA ALA A 61 81.40 8.14 -17.14
C ALA A 61 82.67 7.36 -17.52
N ALA A 62 83.35 7.82 -18.57
CA ALA A 62 84.73 7.47 -18.90
C ALA A 62 85.55 8.77 -19.12
N ALA A 63 86.82 8.70 -18.76
CA ALA A 63 87.81 9.78 -18.70
C ALA A 63 88.25 10.30 -20.10
N PRO A 64 89.01 11.42 -20.18
CA PRO A 64 89.11 12.28 -21.38
C PRO A 64 90.28 11.96 -22.32
N MET A 65 90.13 12.32 -23.61
CA MET A 65 91.22 12.48 -24.60
C MET A 65 90.85 13.58 -25.65
N PRO A 66 91.83 14.15 -26.38
CA PRO A 66 91.83 15.56 -26.79
C PRO A 66 91.37 15.83 -28.24
N ALA A 67 91.07 17.11 -28.50
CA ALA A 67 90.56 17.66 -29.76
C ALA A 67 91.62 17.80 -30.88
N PRO A 68 91.18 17.73 -32.15
CA PRO A 68 91.77 18.59 -33.18
C PRO A 68 90.78 19.25 -34.18
N HIS A 69 90.96 20.57 -34.34
CA HIS A 69 90.87 21.52 -35.47
C HIS A 69 89.96 21.30 -36.72
N PRO A 70 89.43 22.39 -37.32
CA PRO A 70 88.37 22.32 -38.34
C PRO A 70 88.87 22.45 -39.79
N GLY A 71 88.09 21.86 -40.72
CA GLY A 71 88.17 22.07 -42.18
C GLY A 71 86.80 22.44 -42.78
N PRO A 72 86.74 23.00 -44.01
CA PRO A 72 85.68 23.93 -44.42
C PRO A 72 84.46 23.30 -45.13
N ALA A 73 83.39 24.09 -45.17
CA ALA A 73 82.02 23.77 -45.58
C ALA A 73 81.78 23.67 -47.11
N GLY A 74 80.73 22.93 -47.49
CA GLY A 74 80.15 22.88 -48.85
C GLY A 74 78.62 23.01 -48.86
N PRO A 75 77.98 23.37 -50.00
CA PRO A 75 76.67 24.04 -50.01
C PRO A 75 75.45 23.15 -50.31
N GLN A 76 74.30 23.67 -49.91
CA GLN A 76 72.95 23.10 -49.91
C GLN A 76 72.23 23.21 -51.27
N TRP A 77 71.27 22.30 -51.54
CA TRP A 77 70.32 22.42 -52.66
C TRP A 77 68.87 22.27 -52.18
N ALA A 78 68.01 23.18 -52.65
CA ALA A 78 66.57 23.25 -52.35
C ALA A 78 65.72 22.53 -53.41
N GLN A 79 64.57 21.98 -53.01
CA GLN A 79 63.59 21.33 -53.90
C GLN A 79 62.15 21.86 -53.67
N PRO A 80 61.27 21.84 -54.69
CA PRO A 80 60.14 22.77 -54.84
C PRO A 80 58.76 22.22 -54.44
N THR A 81 57.83 23.13 -54.13
CA THR A 81 56.45 22.90 -53.65
C THR A 81 55.42 22.59 -54.74
N ALA A 82 54.49 21.66 -54.47
CA ALA A 82 53.30 21.38 -55.30
C ALA A 82 52.02 22.10 -54.76
N PRO A 83 51.04 22.44 -55.62
CA PRO A 83 49.85 23.22 -55.24
C PRO A 83 48.70 22.36 -54.65
N PRO A 84 47.82 22.92 -53.79
CA PRO A 84 46.78 22.16 -53.09
C PRO A 84 45.44 22.07 -53.87
N MET A 85 44.76 20.92 -53.76
CA MET A 85 43.39 20.70 -54.27
C MET A 85 42.31 21.21 -53.28
N PRO A 86 41.10 21.60 -53.75
CA PRO A 86 40.02 22.10 -52.90
C PRO A 86 39.32 20.97 -52.12
N ARG A 87 39.20 21.11 -50.79
CA ARG A 87 38.42 20.22 -49.90
C ARG A 87 36.94 20.61 -49.89
N ALA A 88 36.05 19.62 -50.00
CA ALA A 88 34.62 19.75 -49.73
C ALA A 88 34.34 20.08 -48.24
N PRO A 89 33.21 20.73 -47.90
CA PRO A 89 32.92 21.15 -46.52
C PRO A 89 32.61 19.94 -45.63
N MET A 90 33.37 19.77 -44.54
CA MET A 90 33.06 18.82 -43.47
C MET A 90 31.92 19.36 -42.59
N PRO A 91 31.02 18.49 -42.07
CA PRO A 91 30.07 18.88 -41.04
C PRO A 91 30.81 19.30 -39.76
N PRO A 92 30.26 20.25 -38.97
CA PRO A 92 30.93 20.72 -37.75
C PRO A 92 31.05 19.58 -36.74
N ALA A 93 32.28 19.32 -36.30
CA ALA A 93 32.56 18.38 -35.22
C ALA A 93 31.87 18.84 -33.92
N PRO A 94 31.34 17.93 -33.10
CA PRO A 94 30.80 18.27 -31.78
C PRO A 94 31.91 18.93 -30.95
N MET A 95 31.69 20.16 -30.50
CA MET A 95 32.60 20.80 -29.55
C MET A 95 32.66 19.96 -28.27
N PRO A 96 33.85 19.62 -27.76
CA PRO A 96 33.97 19.03 -26.44
C PRO A 96 33.39 20.03 -25.42
N PRO A 97 32.68 19.55 -24.38
CA PRO A 97 32.21 20.43 -23.32
C PRO A 97 33.40 21.18 -22.70
N PRO A 98 33.22 22.45 -22.31
CA PRO A 98 34.30 23.22 -21.68
C PRO A 98 34.82 22.47 -20.45
N PRO A 99 36.14 22.48 -20.20
CA PRO A 99 36.69 21.85 -19.02
C PRO A 99 36.02 22.43 -17.77
N PRO A 100 35.66 21.59 -16.78
CA PRO A 100 35.05 22.08 -15.56
C PRO A 100 35.98 23.11 -14.91
N ALA A 101 35.44 24.29 -14.62
CA ALA A 101 36.19 25.32 -13.91
C ALA A 101 36.81 24.71 -12.64
N PRO A 102 38.06 25.07 -12.28
CA PRO A 102 38.66 24.59 -11.04
C PRO A 102 37.73 24.94 -9.88
N ARG A 103 37.16 23.92 -9.24
CA ARG A 103 36.47 24.13 -7.96
C ARG A 103 37.53 24.60 -6.99
N VAL A 104 37.56 25.90 -6.72
CA VAL A 104 38.30 26.45 -5.58
C VAL A 104 37.86 25.60 -4.38
N PRO A 105 38.77 24.92 -3.68
CA PRO A 105 38.42 24.21 -2.45
C PRO A 105 37.75 25.24 -1.55
N ALA A 106 36.51 24.96 -1.13
CA ALA A 106 35.91 25.75 -0.07
C ALA A 106 36.94 25.79 1.08
N PRO A 107 37.25 26.98 1.65
CA PRO A 107 38.19 27.06 2.75
C PRO A 107 37.78 26.02 3.80
N PRO A 108 38.73 25.27 4.39
CA PRO A 108 38.39 24.28 5.40
C PRO A 108 37.52 24.99 6.42
N LYS A 109 36.29 24.49 6.63
CA LYS A 109 35.41 25.01 7.68
C LYS A 109 36.19 24.86 8.97
N VAL A 110 36.80 25.96 9.42
CA VAL A 110 37.43 26.05 10.73
C VAL A 110 36.34 25.58 11.68
N ARG A 111 36.56 24.42 12.29
CA ARG A 111 35.62 23.78 13.18
C ARG A 111 35.57 24.69 14.40
N SER A 112 34.61 25.61 14.39
CA SER A 112 34.50 26.64 15.42
C SER A 112 34.38 25.93 16.76
N GLU A 113 35.36 26.12 17.63
CA GLU A 113 35.37 25.64 19.02
C GLU A 113 34.16 26.17 19.82
N GLY A 114 33.40 27.12 19.27
CA GLY A 114 32.12 27.61 19.79
C GLY A 114 30.96 26.62 19.76
N TRP A 115 31.12 25.36 19.32
CA TRP A 115 30.06 24.36 19.45
C TRP A 115 29.82 23.97 20.91
N ILE A 116 30.88 23.92 21.74
CA ILE A 116 30.80 23.68 23.18
C ILE A 116 30.14 24.86 23.87
N GLY A 117 30.50 26.09 23.49
CA GLY A 117 29.88 27.31 24.01
C GLY A 117 28.39 27.41 23.63
N LYS A 118 28.02 27.06 22.39
CA LYS A 118 26.61 26.99 21.98
C LYS A 118 25.85 25.85 22.67
N ALA A 119 26.48 24.69 22.86
CA ALA A 119 25.88 23.57 23.57
C ALA A 119 25.68 23.88 25.06
N LEU A 120 26.66 24.50 25.73
CA LEU A 120 26.57 24.95 27.12
C LEU A 120 25.55 26.09 27.28
N ALA A 121 25.46 27.02 26.32
CA ALA A 121 24.44 28.07 26.34
C ALA A 121 23.03 27.49 26.16
N VAL A 122 22.84 26.56 25.21
CA VAL A 122 21.55 25.87 25.01
C VAL A 122 21.19 25.01 26.23
N ALA A 123 22.16 24.29 26.81
CA ALA A 123 21.97 23.51 28.02
C ALA A 123 21.64 24.40 29.24
N GLY A 124 22.33 25.53 29.41
CA GLY A 124 22.06 26.49 30.47
C GLY A 124 20.67 27.12 30.35
N VAL A 125 20.25 27.48 29.14
CA VAL A 125 18.88 27.95 28.85
C VAL A 125 17.85 26.86 29.12
N ALA A 126 18.13 25.60 28.75
CA ALA A 126 17.23 24.49 29.02
C ALA A 126 17.07 24.22 30.52
N VAL A 127 18.17 24.16 31.27
CA VAL A 127 18.16 23.94 32.73
C VAL A 127 17.46 25.09 33.46
N THR A 128 17.69 26.33 33.06
CA THR A 128 16.99 27.48 33.66
C THR A 128 15.50 27.49 33.32
N LEU A 129 15.10 27.18 32.07
CA LEU A 129 13.69 27.03 31.70
C LEU A 129 13.02 25.90 32.49
N ILE A 130 13.69 24.77 32.68
CA ILE A 130 13.19 23.65 33.51
C ILE A 130 13.04 24.10 34.96
N GLY A 131 14.05 24.78 35.53
CA GLY A 131 13.98 25.32 36.89
C GLY A 131 12.83 26.31 37.08
N VAL A 132 12.61 27.20 36.11
CA VAL A 132 11.47 28.13 36.11
C VAL A 132 10.14 27.39 35.99
N ALA A 133 10.03 26.39 35.13
CA ALA A 133 8.84 25.57 35.00
C ALA A 133 8.53 24.81 36.31
N LEU A 134 9.54 24.22 36.95
CA LEU A 134 9.40 23.55 38.25
C LEU A 134 9.02 24.53 39.36
N LEU A 135 9.59 25.74 39.39
CA LEU A 135 9.19 26.79 40.32
C LEU A 135 7.74 27.24 40.10
N LEU A 136 7.29 27.38 38.85
CA LEU A 136 5.90 27.71 38.53
C LEU A 136 4.94 26.59 38.95
N VAL A 137 5.31 25.32 38.74
CA VAL A 137 4.55 24.16 39.23
C VAL A 137 4.51 24.14 40.76
N LEU A 138 5.62 24.43 41.43
CA LEU A 138 5.70 24.47 42.88
C LEU A 138 4.87 25.61 43.46
N ALA A 139 4.97 26.81 42.88
CA ALA A 139 4.16 27.97 43.26
C ALA A 139 2.66 27.74 42.96
N ALA A 140 2.36 26.94 41.94
CA ALA A 140 1.02 26.47 41.64
C ALA A 140 0.49 25.49 42.71
N GLN A 141 1.31 24.52 43.12
CA GLN A 141 0.95 23.56 44.17
C GLN A 141 0.85 24.22 45.54
N ALA A 142 1.67 25.23 45.82
CA ALA A 142 1.63 26.02 47.04
C ALA A 142 0.46 27.03 47.10
N GLY A 143 -0.38 27.10 46.05
CA GLY A 143 -1.52 28.02 45.97
C GLY A 143 -1.17 29.48 45.77
N ILE A 144 0.12 29.82 45.61
CA ILE A 144 0.61 31.20 45.49
C ILE A 144 0.14 31.84 44.17
N LEU A 145 0.10 31.06 43.09
CA LEU A 145 -0.49 31.48 41.82
C LEU A 145 -1.93 30.99 41.74
N ALA A 146 -2.92 31.87 41.91
CA ALA A 146 -4.32 31.51 41.69
C ALA A 146 -4.52 30.98 40.25
N PRO A 147 -5.39 29.98 40.02
CA PRO A 147 -5.64 29.42 38.70
C PRO A 147 -5.92 30.47 37.61
N GLY A 148 -6.66 31.54 37.95
CA GLY A 148 -6.98 32.64 37.02
C GLY A 148 -5.76 33.40 36.55
N VAL A 149 -4.79 33.61 37.44
CA VAL A 149 -3.53 34.28 37.10
C VAL A 149 -2.69 33.41 36.18
N ARG A 150 -2.70 32.08 36.35
CA ARG A 150 -1.96 31.15 35.47
C ARG A 150 -2.48 31.18 34.05
N VAL A 151 -3.81 31.05 33.89
CA VAL A 151 -4.47 31.08 32.58
C VAL A 151 -4.30 32.45 31.91
N ALA A 152 -4.43 33.54 32.68
CA ALA A 152 -4.21 34.89 32.15
C ALA A 152 -2.75 35.10 31.71
N ALA A 153 -1.78 34.66 32.53
CA ALA A 153 -0.36 34.74 32.18
C ALA A 153 -0.01 33.88 30.97
N GLY A 154 -0.58 32.68 30.85
CA GLY A 154 -0.46 31.81 29.67
C GLY A 154 -1.01 32.49 28.42
N ALA A 155 -2.21 33.07 28.50
CA ALA A 155 -2.85 33.73 27.37
C ALA A 155 -2.06 34.95 26.90
N VAL A 156 -1.54 35.75 27.85
CA VAL A 156 -0.63 36.87 27.55
C VAL A 156 0.66 36.36 26.92
N LEU A 157 1.27 35.29 27.46
CA LEU A 157 2.47 34.69 26.89
C LEU A 157 2.24 34.19 25.46
N ALA A 158 1.13 33.49 25.22
CA ALA A 158 0.73 33.01 23.90
C ALA A 158 0.61 34.16 22.89
N ALA A 159 -0.07 35.25 23.28
CA ALA A 159 -0.22 36.45 22.46
C ALA A 159 1.11 37.15 22.19
N VAL A 160 1.97 37.27 23.21
CA VAL A 160 3.31 37.87 23.08
C VAL A 160 4.20 37.04 22.16
N LEU A 161 4.19 35.71 22.28
CA LEU A 161 4.98 34.82 21.41
C LEU A 161 4.48 34.88 19.97
N ALA A 162 3.17 34.85 19.74
CA ALA A 162 2.59 34.98 18.40
C ALA A 162 2.90 36.36 17.79
N GLY A 163 2.78 37.44 18.58
CA GLY A 163 3.12 38.80 18.16
C GLY A 163 4.60 39.00 17.87
N ALA A 164 5.49 38.43 18.71
CA ALA A 164 6.92 38.43 18.49
C ALA A 164 7.31 37.65 17.22
N GLY A 165 6.66 36.50 16.98
CA GLY A 165 6.80 35.75 15.74
C GLY A 165 6.39 36.57 14.52
N TRP A 166 5.26 37.29 14.60
CA TRP A 166 4.82 38.20 13.55
C TRP A 166 5.83 39.33 13.26
N ALA A 167 6.33 39.98 14.31
CA ALA A 167 7.34 41.03 14.18
C ALA A 167 8.67 40.50 13.60
N LEU A 168 9.08 39.29 14.00
CA LEU A 168 10.31 38.65 13.52
C LEU A 168 10.21 38.22 12.06
N ASN A 169 9.03 37.78 11.60
CA ASN A 169 8.83 37.40 10.21
C ASN A 169 9.00 38.56 9.22
N ARG A 170 8.86 39.81 9.68
CA ARG A 170 9.11 41.02 8.87
C ARG A 170 10.60 41.28 8.64
N ARG A 171 11.50 40.63 9.40
CA ARG A 171 12.95 40.81 9.30
C ARG A 171 13.57 39.78 8.34
N ALA A 172 14.57 40.19 7.57
CA ALA A 172 15.31 39.29 6.68
C ALA A 172 15.95 38.13 7.49
N GLY A 173 15.67 36.89 7.10
CA GLY A 173 16.17 35.68 7.79
C GLY A 173 15.41 35.25 9.04
N GLY A 174 14.38 36.00 9.47
CA GLY A 174 13.64 35.73 10.72
C GLY A 174 12.60 34.60 10.66
N ARG A 175 12.33 34.03 9.49
CA ARG A 175 11.18 33.13 9.24
C ARG A 175 11.19 31.85 10.08
N VAL A 176 12.36 31.25 10.29
CA VAL A 176 12.47 30.02 11.12
C VAL A 176 12.13 30.32 12.57
N GLY A 177 12.68 31.39 13.13
CA GLY A 177 12.37 31.84 14.49
C GLY A 177 10.91 32.29 14.62
N ALA A 178 10.35 32.91 13.58
CA ALA A 178 8.94 33.32 13.55
C ALA A 178 7.98 32.13 13.59
N ILE A 179 8.24 31.09 12.79
CA ILE A 179 7.45 29.85 12.79
C ILE A 179 7.54 29.18 14.17
N ALA A 180 8.74 29.09 14.75
CA ALA A 180 8.93 28.52 16.07
C ALA A 180 8.14 29.30 17.14
N LEU A 181 8.30 30.63 17.22
CA LEU A 181 7.59 31.48 18.19
C LEU A 181 6.07 31.42 18.02
N ALA A 182 5.58 31.44 16.78
CA ALA A 182 4.15 31.32 16.50
C ALA A 182 3.60 29.95 16.91
N ALA A 183 4.31 28.86 16.57
CA ALA A 183 3.92 27.52 16.98
C ALA A 183 3.92 27.36 18.50
N THR A 184 4.94 27.89 19.20
CA THR A 184 4.99 27.88 20.67
C THR A 184 3.86 28.70 21.28
N GLY A 185 3.54 29.88 20.73
CA GLY A 185 2.41 30.69 21.19
C GLY A 185 1.06 29.98 21.01
N ILE A 186 0.86 29.30 19.88
CA ILE A 186 -0.36 28.51 19.62
C ILE A 186 -0.43 27.30 20.56
N ALA A 187 0.68 26.61 20.80
CA ALA A 187 0.75 25.50 21.75
C ALA A 187 0.41 25.97 23.18
N ALA A 188 0.93 27.12 23.61
CA ALA A 188 0.59 27.72 24.90
C ALA A 188 -0.91 28.03 25.00
N ALA A 189 -1.50 28.61 23.95
CA ALA A 189 -2.95 28.87 23.91
C ALA A 189 -3.78 27.57 23.98
N TYR A 190 -3.37 26.50 23.30
CA TYR A 190 -4.05 25.20 23.43
C TYR A 190 -3.93 24.60 24.83
N ILE A 191 -2.77 24.74 25.49
CA ILE A 191 -2.57 24.28 26.87
C ILE A 191 -3.49 25.05 27.82
N ASP A 192 -3.63 26.36 27.66
CA ASP A 192 -4.56 27.16 28.48
C ASP A 192 -6.01 26.74 28.25
N VAL A 193 -6.41 26.54 27.00
CA VAL A 193 -7.76 26.08 26.64
C VAL A 193 -8.03 24.69 27.24
N PHE A 194 -7.05 23.77 27.16
CA PHE A 194 -7.12 22.47 27.81
C PHE A 194 -7.24 22.60 29.33
N ALA A 195 -6.46 23.48 29.96
CA ALA A 195 -6.49 23.68 31.41
C ALA A 195 -7.85 24.20 31.88
N VAL A 196 -8.41 25.21 31.21
CA VAL A 196 -9.72 25.79 31.54
C VAL A 196 -10.87 24.78 31.34
N THR A 197 -10.71 23.84 30.41
CA THR A 197 -11.75 22.86 30.05
C THR A 197 -11.67 21.57 30.88
N SER A 198 -10.48 20.99 31.04
CA SER A 198 -10.29 19.64 31.59
C SER A 198 -9.58 19.60 32.95
N ILE A 199 -8.86 20.66 33.33
CA ILE A 199 -8.15 20.70 34.62
C ILE A 199 -8.98 21.47 35.64
N TYR A 200 -9.44 22.67 35.25
CA TYR A 200 -10.22 23.55 36.11
C TYR A 200 -11.72 23.46 35.90
N GLU A 201 -12.17 22.82 34.80
CA GLU A 201 -13.59 22.60 34.47
C GLU A 201 -14.44 23.88 34.47
N TRP A 202 -13.84 25.03 34.17
CA TRP A 202 -14.54 26.32 34.15
C TRP A 202 -15.49 26.45 32.96
N VAL A 203 -15.19 25.74 31.88
CA VAL A 203 -15.89 25.85 30.60
C VAL A 203 -16.18 24.44 30.09
N PRO A 204 -17.39 24.14 29.59
CA PRO A 204 -17.72 22.83 29.06
C PRO A 204 -16.92 22.50 27.79
N ALA A 205 -16.69 21.21 27.54
CA ALA A 205 -15.92 20.70 26.40
C ALA A 205 -16.27 21.34 25.05
N ALA A 206 -17.57 21.55 24.77
CA ALA A 206 -18.02 22.17 23.53
C ALA A 206 -17.50 23.60 23.35
N ALA A 207 -17.49 24.40 24.42
CA ALA A 207 -16.96 25.76 24.38
C ALA A 207 -15.43 25.77 24.35
N GLY A 208 -14.77 24.84 25.05
CA GLY A 208 -13.32 24.63 24.91
C GLY A 208 -12.89 24.34 23.47
N LEU A 209 -13.58 23.41 22.79
CA LEU A 209 -13.33 23.09 21.38
C LEU A 209 -13.62 24.27 20.44
N ALA A 210 -14.64 25.07 20.73
CA ALA A 210 -14.93 26.29 19.97
C ALA A 210 -13.78 27.31 20.10
N ILE A 211 -13.26 27.54 21.30
CA ILE A 211 -12.11 28.43 21.53
C ILE A 211 -10.86 27.87 20.83
N ALA A 212 -10.60 26.57 20.95
CA ALA A 212 -9.49 25.91 20.26
C ALA A 212 -9.60 26.06 18.73
N SER A 213 -10.81 26.02 18.15
CA SER A 213 -11.04 26.26 16.72
C SER A 213 -10.67 27.67 16.28
N VAL A 214 -10.93 28.67 17.12
CA VAL A 214 -10.56 30.07 16.83
C VAL A 214 -9.04 30.21 16.82
N VAL A 215 -8.35 29.62 17.81
CA VAL A 215 -6.89 29.57 17.87
C VAL A 215 -6.31 28.85 16.64
N ALA A 216 -6.88 27.70 16.28
CA ALA A 216 -6.50 26.92 15.11
C ALA A 216 -6.70 27.71 13.81
N GLY A 217 -7.82 28.40 13.66
CA GLY A 217 -8.12 29.24 12.50
C GLY A 217 -7.11 30.38 12.35
N GLY A 218 -6.74 31.04 13.46
CA GLY A 218 -5.67 32.04 13.48
C GLY A 218 -4.32 31.45 13.05
N GLY A 219 -3.94 30.31 13.62
CA GLY A 219 -2.70 29.59 13.30
C GLY A 219 -2.62 29.11 11.85
N LEU A 220 -3.69 28.52 11.31
CA LEU A 220 -3.78 28.06 9.93
C LEU A 220 -3.79 29.22 8.93
N THR A 221 -4.44 30.33 9.27
CA THR A 221 -4.37 31.56 8.48
C THR A 221 -2.94 32.09 8.40
N LEU A 222 -2.22 32.05 9.53
CA LEU A 222 -0.82 32.42 9.60
C LEU A 222 0.05 31.49 8.75
N ALA A 223 -0.16 30.18 8.87
CA ALA A 223 0.51 29.16 8.06
C ALA A 223 0.33 29.40 6.55
N ARG A 224 -0.90 29.76 6.12
CA ARG A 224 -1.16 30.10 4.71
C ARG A 224 -0.44 31.37 4.27
N ARG A 225 -0.50 32.43 5.09
CA ARG A 225 0.17 33.72 4.80
C ARG A 225 1.68 33.57 4.73
N TRP A 226 2.26 32.72 5.57
CA TRP A 226 3.69 32.45 5.63
C TRP A 226 4.11 31.24 4.80
N ASP A 227 3.23 30.70 3.96
CA ASP A 227 3.47 29.54 3.11
C ASP A 227 4.32 28.45 3.82
N SER A 228 3.85 28.00 4.98
CA SER A 228 4.56 27.05 5.83
C SER A 228 3.66 25.89 6.23
N GLU A 229 3.85 24.75 5.56
CA GLU A 229 3.19 23.50 5.91
C GLU A 229 3.52 23.05 7.34
N GLN A 230 4.78 23.21 7.77
CA GLN A 230 5.21 22.85 9.11
C GLN A 230 4.43 23.58 10.20
N LEU A 231 4.19 24.89 10.03
CA LEU A 231 3.35 25.64 10.96
C LEU A 231 1.91 25.10 10.93
N GLY A 232 1.35 24.82 9.75
CA GLY A 232 0.01 24.23 9.63
C GLY A 232 -0.12 22.88 10.35
N LEU A 233 0.88 22.01 10.23
CA LEU A 233 0.96 20.74 10.94
C LEU A 233 1.06 20.91 12.46
N LEU A 234 1.91 21.85 12.92
CA LEU A 234 2.05 22.19 14.34
C LEU A 234 0.76 22.78 14.94
N VAL A 235 -0.14 23.31 14.11
CA VAL A 235 -1.45 23.80 14.54
C VAL A 235 -2.50 22.70 14.53
N LEU A 236 -2.56 21.89 13.47
CA LEU A 236 -3.63 20.91 13.26
C LEU A 236 -3.42 19.61 14.05
N VAL A 237 -2.20 19.06 14.06
CA VAL A 237 -1.90 17.75 14.65
C VAL A 237 -2.15 17.74 16.18
N PRO A 238 -1.71 18.73 16.97
CA PRO A 238 -2.01 18.74 18.40
C PRO A 238 -3.51 18.74 18.71
N LEU A 239 -4.32 19.41 17.88
CA LEU A 239 -5.75 19.49 18.07
C LEU A 239 -6.46 18.14 17.85
N ILE A 240 -5.91 17.28 16.97
CA ILE A 240 -6.38 15.90 16.77
C ILE A 240 -6.25 15.10 18.07
N GLY A 241 -5.15 15.29 18.82
CA GLY A 241 -4.91 14.59 20.08
C GLY A 241 -5.59 15.23 21.30
N LEU A 242 -5.63 16.56 21.37
CA LEU A 242 -6.20 17.28 22.51
C LEU A 242 -7.71 17.21 22.57
N ALA A 243 -8.42 17.24 21.44
CA ALA A 243 -9.88 17.29 21.45
C ALA A 243 -10.56 16.08 22.13
N PRO A 244 -10.13 14.81 21.92
CA PRO A 244 -10.60 13.69 22.72
C PRO A 244 -10.31 13.84 24.21
N ALA A 245 -9.12 14.34 24.57
CA ALA A 245 -8.75 14.56 25.97
C ALA A 245 -9.61 15.67 26.63
N MET A 246 -10.09 16.63 25.85
CA MET A 246 -10.96 17.71 26.32
C MET A 246 -12.40 17.29 26.57
N ALA A 247 -12.84 16.19 26.00
CA ALA A 247 -14.23 15.72 26.03
C ALA A 247 -14.36 14.32 26.64
N ASP A 248 -13.39 13.92 27.47
CA ASP A 248 -13.32 12.63 28.18
C ASP A 248 -13.46 11.41 27.26
N GLY A 249 -12.82 11.47 26.09
CA GLY A 249 -12.72 10.38 25.13
C GLY A 249 -13.35 10.68 23.77
N ILE A 250 -13.72 9.62 23.05
CA ILE A 250 -14.24 9.70 21.68
C ILE A 250 -15.76 9.78 21.72
N THR A 251 -16.26 10.99 21.91
CA THR A 251 -17.69 11.29 21.92
C THR A 251 -18.19 11.73 20.54
N LEU A 252 -19.51 11.73 20.34
CA LEU A 252 -20.15 12.29 19.13
C LEU A 252 -19.77 13.76 18.90
N LEU A 253 -19.58 14.53 19.98
CA LEU A 253 -19.10 15.91 19.92
C LEU A 253 -17.70 15.99 19.31
N VAL A 254 -16.77 15.13 19.72
CA VAL A 254 -15.40 15.09 19.19
C VAL A 254 -15.39 14.64 17.72
N ILE A 255 -16.18 13.62 17.37
CA ILE A 255 -16.31 13.17 15.97
C ILE A 255 -16.84 14.31 15.09
N GLY A 256 -17.91 14.99 15.53
CA GLY A 256 -18.47 16.15 14.82
C GLY A 256 -17.46 17.28 14.68
N PHE A 257 -16.74 17.59 15.76
CA PHE A 257 -15.66 18.58 15.76
C PHE A 257 -14.55 18.25 14.75
N MET A 258 -14.11 16.99 14.69
CA MET A 258 -13.06 16.56 13.75
C MET A 258 -13.51 16.67 12.29
N LEU A 259 -14.78 16.39 12.01
CA LEU A 259 -15.37 16.58 10.68
C LEU A 259 -15.39 18.07 10.29
N VAL A 260 -15.81 18.94 11.22
CA VAL A 260 -15.78 20.40 11.01
C VAL A 260 -14.36 20.90 10.81
N LEU A 261 -13.41 20.43 11.62
CA LEU A 261 -11.99 20.78 11.50
C LEU A 261 -11.40 20.34 10.15
N ALA A 262 -11.76 19.14 9.68
CA ALA A 262 -11.34 18.63 8.38
C ALA A 262 -11.95 19.40 7.20
N ALA A 263 -13.17 19.90 7.34
CA ALA A 263 -13.80 20.76 6.34
C ALA A 263 -13.20 22.18 6.35
N ALA A 264 -13.08 22.79 7.54
CA ALA A 264 -12.63 24.17 7.73
C ALA A 264 -11.15 24.39 7.37
N SER A 265 -10.32 23.36 7.47
CA SER A 265 -8.90 23.42 7.09
C SER A 265 -8.66 23.23 5.58
N LEU A 266 -9.64 22.80 4.80
CA LEU A 266 -9.47 22.58 3.36
C LEU A 266 -9.12 23.85 2.55
N PRO A 267 -9.78 25.01 2.74
CA PRO A 267 -9.46 26.24 2.00
C PRO A 267 -8.01 26.70 2.20
N VAL A 268 -7.42 26.37 3.36
CA VAL A 268 -6.04 26.70 3.72
C VAL A 268 -5.03 26.00 2.81
N GLN A 269 -5.41 24.86 2.22
CA GLN A 269 -4.55 24.05 1.38
C GLN A 269 -4.71 24.31 -0.13
N LEU A 270 -5.80 24.96 -0.56
CA LEU A 270 -6.08 25.14 -2.00
C LEU A 270 -4.92 25.84 -2.73
N GLY A 271 -4.48 25.22 -3.83
CA GLY A 271 -3.36 25.69 -4.65
C GLY A 271 -1.96 25.45 -4.04
N ARG A 272 -1.84 24.63 -3.00
CA ARG A 272 -0.56 24.27 -2.36
C ARG A 272 -0.43 22.76 -2.24
N ASP A 273 0.77 22.24 -2.53
CA ASP A 273 1.05 20.80 -2.48
C ASP A 273 1.45 20.32 -1.07
N TRP A 274 0.65 20.66 -0.06
CA TRP A 274 0.92 20.32 1.35
C TRP A 274 0.37 18.93 1.72
N ILE A 275 1.03 17.88 1.23
CA ILE A 275 0.57 16.49 1.42
C ILE A 275 0.47 16.09 2.90
N GLY A 276 1.37 16.58 3.76
CA GLY A 276 1.29 16.36 5.21
C GLY A 276 0.04 16.98 5.81
N MET A 277 -0.32 18.20 5.41
CA MET A 277 -1.57 18.83 5.85
C MET A 277 -2.78 18.00 5.40
N HIS A 278 -2.81 17.54 4.14
CA HIS A 278 -3.89 16.68 3.65
C HIS A 278 -4.00 15.41 4.48
N ALA A 279 -2.88 14.76 4.79
CA ALA A 279 -2.85 13.56 5.62
C ALA A 279 -3.40 13.84 7.03
N ALA A 280 -3.01 14.93 7.67
CA ALA A 280 -3.54 15.33 8.98
C ALA A 280 -5.05 15.62 8.92
N ARG A 281 -5.53 16.28 7.86
CA ARG A 281 -6.94 16.57 7.61
C ARG A 281 -7.79 15.30 7.43
N ILE A 282 -7.24 14.28 6.78
CA ILE A 282 -7.87 12.96 6.66
C ILE A 282 -7.82 12.21 7.98
N ALA A 283 -6.68 12.23 8.68
CA ALA A 283 -6.49 11.54 9.95
C ALA A 283 -7.44 12.06 11.04
N ALA A 284 -7.72 13.37 11.05
CA ALA A 284 -8.58 14.02 12.05
C ALA A 284 -9.94 13.33 12.26
N PRO A 285 -10.78 13.11 11.23
CA PRO A 285 -12.02 12.35 11.38
C PRO A 285 -11.82 10.83 11.33
N THR A 286 -10.85 10.34 10.55
CA THR A 286 -10.70 8.90 10.30
C THR A 286 -10.25 8.14 11.54
N LEU A 287 -9.24 8.62 12.27
CA LEU A 287 -8.69 7.90 13.43
C LEU A 287 -9.74 7.75 14.55
N PRO A 288 -10.42 8.82 15.00
CA PRO A 288 -11.45 8.67 16.03
C PRO A 288 -12.62 7.81 15.58
N LEU A 289 -13.02 7.86 14.30
CA LEU A 289 -14.06 7.00 13.76
C LEU A 289 -13.65 5.53 13.78
N LEU A 290 -12.43 5.18 13.35
CA LEU A 290 -11.94 3.81 13.42
C LEU A 290 -11.88 3.29 14.87
N VAL A 291 -11.43 4.13 15.80
CA VAL A 291 -11.43 3.75 17.23
C VAL A 291 -12.87 3.60 17.74
N ALA A 292 -13.80 4.48 17.36
CA ALA A 292 -15.21 4.37 17.75
C ALA A 292 -15.89 3.10 17.22
N LEU A 293 -15.47 2.59 16.06
CA LEU A 293 -15.99 1.34 15.48
C LEU A 293 -15.49 0.07 16.20
N VAL A 294 -14.34 0.15 16.90
CA VAL A 294 -13.69 -1.00 17.56
C VAL A 294 -13.89 -0.97 19.08
N ALA A 295 -13.80 0.21 19.70
CA ALA A 295 -13.64 0.34 21.15
C ALA A 295 -14.93 0.67 21.91
N VAL A 296 -16.05 0.93 21.21
CA VAL A 296 -17.29 1.39 21.85
C VAL A 296 -18.39 0.38 21.57
N ASP A 297 -18.93 -0.24 22.62
CA ASP A 297 -20.19 -0.99 22.52
C ASP A 297 -21.27 -0.02 22.02
N PRO A 298 -21.86 -0.28 20.83
CA PRO A 298 -22.78 0.66 20.23
C PRO A 298 -24.08 0.69 21.04
N ALA A 299 -24.21 1.70 21.91
CA ALA A 299 -25.51 2.04 22.46
C ALA A 299 -26.48 2.25 21.27
N PRO A 300 -27.69 1.64 21.27
CA PRO A 300 -28.56 1.55 20.09
C PRO A 300 -28.85 2.90 19.39
N GLY A 301 -28.88 4.00 20.16
CA GLY A 301 -29.14 5.34 19.64
C GLY A 301 -27.96 6.02 18.92
N ARG A 302 -26.72 5.51 19.04
CA ARG A 302 -25.50 6.14 18.47
C ARG A 302 -25.11 5.63 17.10
N ALA A 303 -25.50 4.40 16.77
CA ALA A 303 -25.16 3.75 15.50
C ALA A 303 -25.47 4.57 14.23
N PRO A 304 -26.68 5.18 14.05
CA PRO A 304 -26.96 5.95 12.83
C PRO A 304 -26.12 7.23 12.72
N TRP A 305 -25.78 7.86 13.85
CA TRP A 305 -24.92 9.04 13.86
C TRP A 305 -23.48 8.71 13.49
N ILE A 306 -22.95 7.57 13.97
CA ILE A 306 -21.62 7.08 13.59
C ILE A 306 -21.59 6.73 12.09
N ALA A 307 -22.62 6.06 11.58
CA ALA A 307 -22.74 5.76 10.16
C ALA A 307 -22.76 7.03 9.29
N GLY A 308 -23.55 8.04 9.69
CA GLY A 308 -23.58 9.34 9.04
C GLY A 308 -22.23 10.07 9.09
N ALA A 309 -21.52 9.98 10.21
CA ALA A 309 -20.19 10.55 10.37
C ALA A 309 -19.14 9.86 9.47
N CYS A 310 -19.17 8.52 9.36
CA CYS A 310 -18.32 7.77 8.42
C CYS A 310 -18.60 8.17 6.97
N ALA A 311 -19.87 8.30 6.58
CA ALA A 311 -20.25 8.74 5.24
C ALA A 311 -19.75 10.16 4.95
N LEU A 312 -19.93 11.09 5.90
CA LEU A 312 -19.45 12.47 5.76
C LEU A 312 -17.91 12.55 5.69
N ALA A 313 -17.19 11.74 6.49
CA ALA A 313 -15.73 11.64 6.42
C ALA A 313 -15.26 11.19 5.03
N ALA A 314 -15.90 10.17 4.45
CA ALA A 314 -15.60 9.71 3.09
C ALA A 314 -15.87 10.82 2.05
N VAL A 315 -17.00 11.53 2.15
CA VAL A 315 -17.30 12.67 1.27
C VAL A 315 -16.23 13.76 1.37
N LEU A 316 -15.85 14.17 2.58
CA LEU A 316 -14.80 15.18 2.80
C LEU A 316 -13.43 14.73 2.29
N ALA A 317 -13.14 13.43 2.34
CA ALA A 317 -11.93 12.83 1.80
C ALA A 317 -11.89 12.95 0.27
N PHE A 318 -12.95 12.51 -0.42
CA PHE A 318 -13.02 12.56 -1.89
C PHE A 318 -13.17 13.98 -2.44
N VAL A 319 -14.01 14.82 -1.84
CA VAL A 319 -14.16 16.22 -2.25
C VAL A 319 -12.83 16.96 -2.11
N GLY A 320 -12.14 16.79 -0.97
CA GLY A 320 -10.84 17.42 -0.79
C GLY A 320 -9.77 16.85 -1.73
N ALA A 321 -9.80 15.56 -2.03
CA ALA A 321 -8.90 14.97 -3.03
C ALA A 321 -9.14 15.56 -4.43
N LEU A 322 -10.39 15.62 -4.90
CA LEU A 322 -10.75 16.17 -6.20
C LEU A 322 -10.37 17.66 -6.32
N LEU A 323 -10.46 18.44 -5.25
CA LEU A 323 -10.05 19.85 -5.24
C LEU A 323 -8.53 20.04 -5.22
N LEU A 324 -7.76 19.09 -4.69
CA LEU A 324 -6.31 19.20 -4.54
C LEU A 324 -5.53 18.53 -5.68
N LEU A 325 -6.09 17.48 -6.29
CA LEU A 325 -5.50 16.72 -7.41
C LEU A 325 -5.01 17.62 -8.57
N PRO A 326 -5.75 18.65 -9.03
CA PRO A 326 -5.29 19.51 -10.12
C PRO A 326 -3.98 20.25 -9.83
N SER A 327 -3.68 20.50 -8.55
CA SER A 327 -2.53 21.30 -8.10
C SER A 327 -1.42 20.47 -7.43
N SER A 328 -1.60 19.15 -7.31
CA SER A 328 -0.67 18.31 -6.55
C SER A 328 0.44 17.75 -7.44
N SER A 329 1.67 17.71 -6.91
CA SER A 329 2.78 16.99 -7.56
C SER A 329 2.81 15.49 -7.21
N HIS A 330 1.96 15.05 -6.26
CA HIS A 330 1.88 13.67 -5.78
C HIS A 330 0.44 13.11 -5.85
N PRO A 331 -0.19 13.05 -7.05
CA PRO A 331 -1.60 12.67 -7.19
C PRO A 331 -1.94 11.29 -6.61
N THR A 332 -1.02 10.32 -6.72
CA THR A 332 -1.20 8.98 -6.13
C THR A 332 -1.31 9.02 -4.61
N ARG A 333 -0.53 9.88 -3.92
CA ARG A 333 -0.61 10.01 -2.44
C ARG A 333 -1.94 10.62 -2.03
N VAL A 334 -2.41 11.63 -2.77
CA VAL A 334 -3.74 12.23 -2.56
C VAL A 334 -4.84 11.18 -2.72
N ALA A 335 -4.76 10.35 -3.77
CA ALA A 335 -5.72 9.26 -4.00
C ALA A 335 -5.71 8.20 -2.89
N LEU A 336 -4.53 7.81 -2.40
CA LEU A 336 -4.38 6.87 -1.29
C LEU A 336 -4.91 7.44 0.03
N LEU A 337 -4.68 8.72 0.30
CA LEU A 337 -5.23 9.40 1.48
C LEU A 337 -6.75 9.52 1.40
N ALA A 338 -7.31 9.80 0.22
CA ALA A 338 -8.76 9.76 0.01
C ALA A 338 -9.35 8.36 0.31
N ALA A 339 -8.68 7.32 -0.17
CA ALA A 339 -9.06 5.93 0.11
C ALA A 339 -8.99 5.63 1.62
N ALA A 340 -7.90 6.02 2.29
CA ALA A 340 -7.75 5.87 3.73
C ALA A 340 -8.87 6.57 4.51
N GLY A 341 -9.29 7.77 4.07
CA GLY A 341 -10.39 8.52 4.68
C GLY A 341 -11.77 7.86 4.56
N SER A 342 -11.93 6.89 3.66
CA SER A 342 -13.17 6.13 3.48
C SER A 342 -13.21 4.79 4.23
N LEU A 343 -12.08 4.37 4.84
CA LEU A 343 -12.00 3.11 5.60
C LEU A 343 -13.07 2.96 6.70
N PRO A 344 -13.45 4.01 7.45
CA PRO A 344 -14.51 3.90 8.45
C PRO A 344 -15.85 3.40 7.87
N VAL A 345 -16.17 3.71 6.61
CA VAL A 345 -17.41 3.22 5.96
C VAL A 345 -17.37 1.70 5.79
N LEU A 346 -16.21 1.14 5.46
CA LEU A 346 -16.03 -0.31 5.28
C LEU A 346 -16.07 -1.07 6.60
N GLY A 347 -15.78 -0.41 7.72
CA GLY A 347 -15.84 -0.98 9.07
C GLY A 347 -17.23 -0.94 9.73
N LEU A 348 -18.26 -0.41 9.06
CA LEU A 348 -19.59 -0.23 9.67
C LEU A 348 -20.35 -1.54 9.95
N ALA A 349 -19.95 -2.66 9.35
CA ALA A 349 -20.63 -3.95 9.48
C ALA A 349 -20.81 -4.39 10.94
N THR A 350 -19.91 -3.99 11.85
CA THR A 350 -19.96 -4.32 13.27
C THR A 350 -20.88 -3.40 14.10
N THR A 351 -21.34 -2.27 13.55
CA THR A 351 -22.01 -1.21 14.35
C THR A 351 -23.35 -0.74 13.80
N ALA A 352 -23.49 -0.50 12.48
CA ALA A 352 -24.64 0.21 11.89
C ALA A 352 -25.78 -0.69 11.41
N GLY A 353 -25.67 -2.01 11.64
CA GLY A 353 -26.61 -3.01 11.13
C GLY A 353 -26.41 -3.35 9.65
N ARG A 354 -26.93 -4.52 9.23
CA ARG A 354 -26.66 -5.10 7.91
C ARG A 354 -27.03 -4.18 6.74
N ALA A 355 -28.26 -3.64 6.75
CA ALA A 355 -28.77 -2.83 5.65
C ALA A 355 -27.98 -1.52 5.46
N THR A 356 -27.78 -0.75 6.54
CA THR A 356 -27.06 0.52 6.50
C THR A 356 -25.62 0.33 6.05
N SER A 357 -24.93 -0.68 6.58
CA SER A 357 -23.53 -0.98 6.22
C SER A 357 -23.39 -1.40 4.75
N ALA A 358 -24.28 -2.26 4.27
CA ALA A 358 -24.29 -2.66 2.86
C ALA A 358 -24.59 -1.48 1.92
N ILE A 359 -25.58 -0.64 2.26
CA ILE A 359 -25.95 0.54 1.46
C ILE A 359 -24.79 1.54 1.39
N LEU A 360 -24.15 1.86 2.52
CA LEU A 360 -23.05 2.82 2.54
C LEU A 360 -21.80 2.31 1.83
N ALA A 361 -21.44 1.04 2.01
CA ALA A 361 -20.34 0.42 1.26
C ALA A 361 -20.65 0.36 -0.25
N GLY A 362 -21.89 0.04 -0.63
CA GLY A 362 -22.34 0.03 -2.02
C GLY A 362 -22.36 1.43 -2.64
N ALA A 363 -22.81 2.44 -1.90
CA ALA A 363 -22.77 3.83 -2.32
C ALA A 363 -21.33 4.32 -2.51
N LEU A 364 -20.42 3.99 -1.59
CA LEU A 364 -18.99 4.27 -1.75
C LEU A 364 -18.44 3.61 -3.02
N ALA A 365 -18.73 2.33 -3.24
CA ALA A 365 -18.29 1.61 -4.42
C ALA A 365 -18.78 2.28 -5.72
N ALA A 366 -20.06 2.62 -5.79
CA ALA A 366 -20.70 3.24 -6.96
C ALA A 366 -20.16 4.65 -7.23
N VAL A 367 -20.04 5.49 -6.20
CA VAL A 367 -19.50 6.85 -6.34
C VAL A 367 -18.05 6.81 -6.80
N VAL A 368 -17.20 6.00 -6.17
CA VAL A 368 -15.78 5.88 -6.53
C VAL A 368 -15.63 5.30 -7.94
N LEU A 369 -16.45 4.32 -8.33
CA LEU A 369 -16.47 3.81 -9.70
C LEU A 369 -16.87 4.91 -10.69
N GLY A 370 -17.89 5.70 -10.36
CA GLY A 370 -18.31 6.85 -11.16
C GLY A 370 -17.17 7.86 -11.37
N LEU A 371 -16.40 8.17 -10.31
CA LEU A 371 -15.22 9.03 -10.40
C LEU A 371 -14.12 8.42 -11.30
N VAL A 372 -13.95 7.09 -11.28
CA VAL A 372 -13.00 6.39 -12.17
C VAL A 372 -13.45 6.46 -13.63
N LEU A 373 -14.74 6.21 -13.91
CA LEU A 373 -15.30 6.20 -15.26
C LEU A 373 -15.37 7.59 -15.88
N LEU A 374 -15.63 8.62 -15.06
CA LEU A 374 -15.63 10.03 -15.47
C LEU A 374 -14.23 10.66 -15.41
N GLY A 375 -13.20 9.89 -15.06
CA GLY A 375 -11.86 10.38 -14.75
C GLY A 375 -11.19 11.15 -15.89
N ASP A 376 -11.48 10.80 -17.14
CA ASP A 376 -10.93 11.50 -18.32
C ASP A 376 -11.41 12.97 -18.42
N GLY A 377 -12.56 13.29 -17.81
CA GLY A 377 -13.08 14.65 -17.71
C GLY A 377 -12.70 15.39 -16.42
N LEU A 378 -12.03 14.72 -15.47
CA LEU A 378 -11.71 15.29 -14.16
C LEU A 378 -10.24 15.72 -14.07
N PRO A 379 -9.95 17.00 -13.80
CA PRO A 379 -8.58 17.49 -13.75
C PRO A 379 -7.78 16.81 -12.61
N GLY A 380 -6.59 16.32 -12.94
CA GLY A 380 -5.68 15.67 -11.98
C GLY A 380 -5.95 14.19 -11.71
N VAL A 381 -7.03 13.60 -12.26
CA VAL A 381 -7.34 12.16 -12.13
C VAL A 381 -6.52 11.34 -13.14
N THR A 382 -5.24 11.18 -12.82
CA THR A 382 -4.29 10.42 -13.66
C THR A 382 -4.55 8.91 -13.64
N GLU A 383 -3.98 8.16 -14.58
CA GLU A 383 -4.07 6.69 -14.65
C GLU A 383 -3.74 5.98 -13.32
N PRO A 384 -2.66 6.33 -12.58
CA PRO A 384 -2.40 5.77 -11.26
C PRO A 384 -3.52 6.03 -10.23
N VAL A 385 -4.12 7.23 -10.25
CA VAL A 385 -5.26 7.58 -9.38
C VAL A 385 -6.46 6.70 -9.69
N ARG A 386 -6.78 6.56 -10.99
CA ARG A 386 -7.88 5.67 -11.41
C ARG A 386 -7.66 4.22 -10.98
N ARG A 387 -6.42 3.72 -11.00
CA ARG A 387 -6.11 2.36 -10.50
C ARG A 387 -6.34 2.22 -9.01
N VAL A 388 -5.89 3.18 -8.20
CA VAL A 388 -6.12 3.18 -6.74
C VAL A 388 -7.62 3.22 -6.43
N TRP A 389 -8.37 4.11 -7.08
CA TRP A 389 -9.81 4.23 -6.88
C TRP A 389 -10.61 3.05 -7.45
N SER A 390 -10.16 2.43 -8.55
CA SER A 390 -10.76 1.19 -9.05
C SER A 390 -10.62 0.06 -8.04
N ALA A 391 -9.43 -0.10 -7.43
CA ALA A 391 -9.20 -1.10 -6.41
C ALA A 391 -10.07 -0.84 -5.16
N LEU A 392 -10.16 0.41 -4.71
CA LEU A 392 -11.04 0.77 -3.60
C LEU A 392 -12.52 0.51 -3.91
N SER A 393 -12.98 0.86 -5.12
CA SER A 393 -14.36 0.59 -5.54
C SER A 393 -14.66 -0.91 -5.54
N ALA A 394 -13.73 -1.74 -6.03
CA ALA A 394 -13.87 -3.20 -5.99
C ALA A 394 -13.92 -3.73 -4.55
N VAL A 395 -13.06 -3.24 -3.66
CA VAL A 395 -13.07 -3.60 -2.23
C VAL A 395 -14.38 -3.17 -1.57
N ALA A 396 -14.85 -1.96 -1.83
CA ALA A 396 -16.11 -1.45 -1.29
C ALA A 396 -17.32 -2.26 -1.78
N ALA A 397 -17.34 -2.64 -3.07
CA ALA A 397 -18.38 -3.51 -3.64
C ALA A 397 -18.34 -4.92 -3.03
N LEU A 398 -17.15 -5.46 -2.80
CA LEU A 398 -16.97 -6.74 -2.13
C LEU A 398 -17.54 -6.71 -0.71
N VAL A 399 -17.18 -5.70 0.08
CA VAL A 399 -17.72 -5.52 1.43
C VAL A 399 -19.23 -5.34 1.39
N ALA A 400 -19.76 -4.54 0.45
CA ALA A 400 -21.20 -4.33 0.32
C ALA A 400 -21.95 -5.65 0.07
N VAL A 401 -21.47 -6.48 -0.87
CA VAL A 401 -22.08 -7.78 -1.19
C VAL A 401 -21.95 -8.77 -0.04
N ALA A 402 -20.75 -8.87 0.55
CA ALA A 402 -20.51 -9.77 1.67
C ALA A 402 -21.41 -9.44 2.88
N VAL A 403 -21.61 -8.16 3.17
CA VAL A 403 -22.51 -7.73 4.26
C VAL A 403 -23.98 -7.91 3.86
N ALA A 404 -24.37 -7.57 2.62
CA ALA A 404 -25.77 -7.66 2.18
C ALA A 404 -26.29 -9.10 2.12
N PHE A 405 -25.48 -10.02 1.59
CA PHE A 405 -25.88 -11.38 1.22
C PHE A 405 -25.23 -12.47 2.07
N ASP A 406 -24.77 -12.13 3.27
CA ASP A 406 -24.17 -13.06 4.22
C ASP A 406 -24.98 -14.36 4.33
N GLY A 407 -24.31 -15.50 4.14
CA GLY A 407 -24.90 -16.84 4.02
C GLY A 407 -24.94 -17.40 2.59
N PRO A 408 -25.91 -18.28 2.26
CA PRO A 408 -25.87 -19.06 1.02
C PRO A 408 -25.85 -18.24 -0.28
N ILE A 409 -26.36 -17.01 -0.27
CA ILE A 409 -26.52 -16.16 -1.46
C ILE A 409 -25.23 -15.40 -1.82
N ALA A 410 -24.26 -15.30 -0.91
CA ALA A 410 -23.00 -14.58 -1.16
C ALA A 410 -22.20 -15.18 -2.32
N ALA A 411 -21.98 -16.51 -2.32
CA ALA A 411 -21.21 -17.21 -3.35
C ALA A 411 -21.74 -16.97 -4.79
N PRO A 412 -23.03 -17.21 -5.10
CA PRO A 412 -23.52 -17.02 -6.47
C PRO A 412 -23.48 -15.57 -6.92
N VAL A 413 -23.73 -14.59 -6.02
CA VAL A 413 -23.63 -13.16 -6.36
C VAL A 413 -22.19 -12.77 -6.69
N LEU A 414 -21.22 -13.20 -5.86
CA LEU A 414 -19.80 -12.91 -6.07
C LEU A 414 -19.27 -13.53 -7.37
N PHE A 415 -19.63 -14.77 -7.67
CA PHE A 415 -19.30 -15.36 -8.97
C PHE A 415 -20.00 -14.63 -10.12
N GLY A 416 -21.28 -14.29 -9.99
CA GLY A 416 -21.99 -13.49 -11.00
C GLY A 416 -21.24 -12.20 -11.35
N MET A 417 -20.81 -11.44 -10.35
CA MET A 417 -20.00 -10.22 -10.56
C MET A 417 -18.64 -10.52 -11.17
N ALA A 418 -17.95 -11.58 -10.72
CA ALA A 418 -16.66 -11.97 -11.27
C ALA A 418 -16.77 -12.32 -12.77
N CYS A 419 -17.81 -13.05 -13.16
CA CYS A 419 -18.08 -13.42 -14.54
C CYS A 419 -18.39 -12.16 -15.40
N VAL A 420 -19.22 -11.22 -14.91
CA VAL A 420 -19.48 -9.95 -15.60
C VAL A 420 -18.19 -9.15 -15.80
N LEU A 421 -17.36 -9.01 -14.76
CA LEU A 421 -16.10 -8.27 -14.84
C LEU A 421 -15.06 -8.95 -15.73
N ALA A 422 -14.99 -10.29 -15.73
CA ALA A 422 -14.10 -11.05 -16.59
C ALA A 422 -14.43 -10.85 -18.08
N VAL A 423 -15.70 -10.67 -18.43
CA VAL A 423 -16.15 -10.44 -19.82
C VAL A 423 -16.10 -8.96 -20.19
N ALA A 424 -16.85 -8.12 -19.47
CA ALA A 424 -17.01 -6.69 -19.80
C ALA A 424 -15.73 -5.89 -19.53
N GLY A 425 -15.01 -6.25 -18.47
CA GLY A 425 -13.78 -5.57 -18.03
C GLY A 425 -12.49 -6.18 -18.58
N ARG A 426 -12.54 -7.13 -19.53
CA ARG A 426 -11.36 -7.83 -20.05
C ARG A 426 -10.24 -6.91 -20.55
N THR A 427 -10.60 -5.68 -20.94
CA THR A 427 -9.67 -4.67 -21.43
C THR A 427 -8.95 -3.88 -20.32
N SER A 428 -9.36 -3.98 -19.07
CA SER A 428 -8.74 -3.30 -17.94
C SER A 428 -8.03 -4.29 -17.02
N VAL A 429 -6.76 -4.02 -16.68
CA VAL A 429 -6.01 -4.83 -15.71
C VAL A 429 -6.71 -4.79 -14.35
N ALA A 430 -7.22 -3.63 -13.94
CA ALA A 430 -7.93 -3.46 -12.68
C ALA A 430 -9.21 -4.31 -12.63
N ALA A 431 -9.98 -4.36 -13.73
CA ALA A 431 -11.20 -5.15 -13.78
C ALA A 431 -10.92 -6.67 -13.79
N ARG A 432 -9.85 -7.13 -14.46
CA ARG A 432 -9.42 -8.54 -14.37
C ARG A 432 -8.97 -8.93 -12.97
N LEU A 433 -8.16 -8.08 -12.32
CA LEU A 433 -7.75 -8.30 -10.93
C LEU A 433 -8.96 -8.31 -9.98
N SER A 434 -9.94 -7.43 -10.22
CA SER A 434 -11.19 -7.41 -9.48
C SER A 434 -12.00 -8.68 -9.71
N ALA A 435 -12.14 -9.14 -10.96
CA ALA A 435 -12.81 -10.40 -11.28
C ALA A 435 -12.17 -11.60 -10.58
N THR A 436 -10.83 -11.68 -10.55
CA THR A 436 -10.12 -12.72 -9.80
C THR A 436 -10.34 -12.62 -8.30
N ALA A 437 -10.38 -11.41 -7.73
CA ALA A 437 -10.62 -11.21 -6.31
C ALA A 437 -12.05 -11.61 -5.91
N PHE A 438 -13.05 -11.21 -6.69
CA PHE A 438 -14.45 -11.61 -6.47
C PHE A 438 -14.64 -13.12 -6.61
N ALA A 439 -14.02 -13.76 -7.60
CA ALA A 439 -14.07 -15.21 -7.73
C ALA A 439 -13.37 -15.94 -6.58
N ALA A 440 -12.24 -15.41 -6.10
CA ALA A 440 -11.52 -15.99 -4.96
C ALA A 440 -12.36 -15.93 -3.68
N VAL A 441 -12.96 -14.78 -3.37
CA VAL A 441 -13.82 -14.64 -2.19
C VAL A 441 -15.13 -15.42 -2.36
N GLY A 442 -15.71 -15.43 -3.56
CA GLY A 442 -16.85 -16.27 -3.90
C GLY A 442 -16.57 -17.75 -3.71
N ALA A 443 -15.35 -18.20 -4.05
CA ALA A 443 -14.91 -19.57 -3.79
C ALA A 443 -14.77 -19.90 -2.30
N LEU A 444 -14.37 -18.94 -1.46
CA LEU A 444 -14.35 -19.13 -0.01
C LEU A 444 -15.77 -19.32 0.55
N TYR A 445 -16.72 -18.46 0.16
CA TYR A 445 -18.14 -18.64 0.53
C TYR A 445 -18.71 -19.95 -0.02
N TYR A 446 -18.31 -20.34 -1.22
CA TYR A 446 -18.76 -21.59 -1.83
C TYR A 446 -18.23 -22.82 -1.09
N LEU A 447 -16.97 -22.79 -0.63
CA LEU A 447 -16.38 -23.85 0.18
C LEU A 447 -16.95 -23.91 1.61
N ASP A 448 -17.45 -22.79 2.14
CA ASP A 448 -18.16 -22.76 3.41
C ASP A 448 -19.53 -23.45 3.31
N VAL A 449 -20.29 -23.17 2.25
CA VAL A 449 -21.63 -23.77 2.01
C VAL A 449 -21.53 -25.22 1.51
N ALA A 450 -20.56 -25.52 0.66
CA ALA A 450 -20.28 -26.85 0.13
C ALA A 450 -18.81 -27.17 0.42
N PRO A 451 -18.49 -27.74 1.60
CA PRO A 451 -17.13 -28.10 1.96
C PRO A 451 -16.65 -29.34 1.20
N LEU A 452 -15.33 -29.52 1.07
CA LEU A 452 -14.75 -30.69 0.41
C LEU A 452 -15.23 -32.02 1.02
N ALA A 453 -15.50 -32.04 2.32
CA ALA A 453 -16.03 -33.20 3.04
C ALA A 453 -17.42 -33.65 2.54
N ALA A 454 -18.22 -32.73 2.00
CA ALA A 454 -19.54 -33.04 1.43
C ALA A 454 -19.46 -33.87 0.15
N LEU A 455 -18.27 -34.03 -0.45
CA LEU A 455 -18.03 -34.95 -1.56
C LEU A 455 -17.72 -36.39 -1.11
N PHE A 456 -17.55 -36.61 0.20
CA PHE A 456 -17.23 -37.94 0.75
C PHE A 456 -18.35 -38.49 1.62
N THR A 457 -19.32 -37.65 1.97
CA THR A 457 -20.43 -38.01 2.84
C THR A 457 -21.74 -37.53 2.23
N PRO A 458 -22.79 -38.36 2.25
CA PRO A 458 -24.13 -37.95 1.84
C PRO A 458 -24.61 -36.83 2.76
N THR A 459 -24.59 -35.60 2.25
CA THR A 459 -25.02 -34.41 2.99
C THR A 459 -26.35 -33.93 2.44
N GLU A 460 -27.42 -34.08 3.22
CA GLU A 460 -28.72 -33.51 2.86
C GLU A 460 -28.75 -32.00 3.18
N LEU A 461 -28.94 -31.19 2.14
CA LEU A 461 -29.10 -29.75 2.25
C LEU A 461 -30.59 -29.39 2.14
N GLY A 462 -31.02 -28.39 2.91
CA GLY A 462 -32.32 -27.76 2.67
C GLY A 462 -32.40 -27.19 1.24
N THR A 463 -33.61 -27.06 0.69
CA THR A 463 -33.82 -26.67 -0.71
C THR A 463 -33.14 -25.35 -1.08
N ALA A 464 -33.19 -24.33 -0.22
CA ALA A 464 -32.58 -23.03 -0.52
C ALA A 464 -31.04 -23.08 -0.59
N PRO A 465 -30.31 -23.62 0.40
CA PRO A 465 -28.88 -23.88 0.28
C PRO A 465 -28.51 -24.78 -0.91
N ALA A 466 -29.28 -25.85 -1.18
CA ALA A 466 -29.03 -26.73 -2.31
C ALA A 466 -29.12 -25.99 -3.65
N VAL A 467 -30.18 -25.22 -3.88
CA VAL A 467 -30.34 -24.39 -5.09
C VAL A 467 -29.20 -23.38 -5.20
N SER A 468 -28.81 -22.76 -4.09
CA SER A 468 -27.69 -21.81 -4.09
C SER A 468 -26.37 -22.48 -4.47
N THR A 469 -26.11 -23.68 -3.93
CA THR A 469 -24.93 -24.50 -4.29
C THR A 469 -24.94 -24.83 -5.77
N LEU A 470 -26.07 -25.28 -6.33
CA LEU A 470 -26.19 -25.60 -7.76
C LEU A 470 -25.90 -24.39 -8.65
N ILE A 471 -26.48 -23.23 -8.35
CA ILE A 471 -26.21 -21.97 -9.07
C ILE A 471 -24.72 -21.59 -8.94
N SER A 472 -24.19 -21.67 -7.71
CA SER A 472 -22.77 -21.38 -7.44
C SER A 472 -21.84 -22.29 -8.21
N SER A 473 -22.15 -23.58 -8.34
CA SER A 473 -21.33 -24.52 -9.10
C SER A 473 -21.25 -24.15 -10.57
N VAL A 474 -22.39 -23.80 -11.20
CA VAL A 474 -22.42 -23.39 -12.61
C VAL A 474 -21.64 -22.09 -12.81
N LEU A 475 -21.85 -21.11 -11.93
CA LEU A 475 -21.14 -19.83 -12.00
C LEU A 475 -19.64 -19.97 -11.70
N ALA A 476 -19.24 -20.82 -10.75
CA ALA A 476 -17.85 -21.09 -10.41
C ALA A 476 -17.09 -21.71 -11.60
N ALA A 477 -17.67 -22.74 -12.23
CA ALA A 477 -17.08 -23.36 -13.43
C ALA A 477 -16.97 -22.37 -14.59
N THR A 478 -18.01 -21.56 -14.79
CA THR A 478 -18.04 -20.51 -15.83
C THR A 478 -16.97 -19.44 -15.55
N CYS A 479 -16.89 -18.96 -14.32
CA CYS A 479 -15.93 -17.93 -13.93
C CYS A 479 -14.48 -18.43 -14.00
N ALA A 480 -14.21 -19.69 -13.63
CA ALA A 480 -12.88 -20.29 -13.81
C ALA A 480 -12.44 -20.24 -15.27
N ALA A 481 -13.32 -20.63 -16.20
CA ALA A 481 -13.05 -20.57 -17.63
C ALA A 481 -12.88 -19.13 -18.14
N LEU A 482 -13.77 -18.21 -17.75
CA LEU A 482 -13.73 -16.81 -18.18
C LEU A 482 -12.50 -16.07 -17.66
N ILE A 483 -12.08 -16.32 -16.41
CA ILE A 483 -10.88 -15.74 -15.83
C ILE A 483 -9.65 -16.24 -16.61
N ALA A 484 -9.48 -17.56 -16.75
CA ALA A 484 -8.37 -18.13 -17.51
C ALA A 484 -8.30 -17.54 -18.93
N TRP A 485 -9.44 -17.49 -19.61
CA TRP A 485 -9.57 -16.91 -20.95
C TRP A 485 -9.20 -15.41 -20.99
N SER A 486 -9.67 -14.61 -20.03
CA SER A 486 -9.43 -13.16 -19.98
C SER A 486 -7.95 -12.79 -19.81
N TRP A 487 -7.19 -13.64 -19.11
CA TRP A 487 -5.76 -13.46 -18.89
C TRP A 487 -4.93 -13.95 -20.07
N VAL A 488 -5.30 -15.09 -20.66
CA VAL A 488 -4.56 -15.71 -21.77
C VAL A 488 -4.72 -14.93 -23.07
N THR A 489 -5.93 -14.46 -23.39
CA THR A 489 -6.20 -13.72 -24.65
C THR A 489 -5.47 -12.39 -24.77
N ARG A 490 -4.98 -11.83 -23.66
CA ARG A 490 -4.22 -10.59 -23.65
C ARG A 490 -2.75 -10.74 -24.06
N GLY A 491 -2.22 -11.97 -24.01
CA GLY A 491 -0.79 -12.22 -24.18
C GLY A 491 0.04 -11.64 -23.02
N GLY A 492 1.29 -12.10 -22.91
CA GLY A 492 2.25 -11.58 -21.93
C GLY A 492 2.35 -12.35 -20.60
N LEU A 493 1.62 -13.47 -20.45
CA LEU A 493 1.91 -14.45 -19.41
C LEU A 493 2.89 -15.49 -19.95
N ASP A 494 3.80 -15.93 -19.09
CA ASP A 494 4.70 -17.04 -19.40
C ASP A 494 3.89 -18.33 -19.66
N ALA A 495 4.45 -19.22 -20.47
CA ALA A 495 3.81 -20.50 -20.81
C ALA A 495 3.51 -21.33 -19.55
N ASP A 496 4.39 -21.29 -18.55
CA ASP A 496 4.20 -21.99 -17.27
C ASP A 496 3.06 -21.40 -16.44
N VAL A 497 2.99 -20.07 -16.35
CA VAL A 497 1.89 -19.37 -15.65
C VAL A 497 0.56 -19.65 -16.33
N THR A 498 0.55 -19.66 -17.67
CA THR A 498 -0.63 -20.00 -18.47
C THR A 498 -1.08 -21.44 -18.20
N ARG A 499 -0.14 -22.41 -18.17
CA ARG A 499 -0.43 -23.80 -17.82
C ARG A 499 -0.98 -23.93 -16.40
N LEU A 500 -0.37 -23.26 -15.43
CA LEU A 500 -0.82 -23.28 -14.04
C LEU A 500 -2.22 -22.68 -13.89
N LEU A 501 -2.52 -21.57 -14.57
CA LEU A 501 -3.82 -20.92 -14.55
C LEU A 501 -4.92 -21.84 -15.10
N TRP A 502 -4.66 -22.50 -16.24
CA TRP A 502 -5.58 -23.47 -16.81
C TRP A 502 -5.75 -24.71 -15.91
N ALA A 503 -4.67 -25.20 -15.31
CA ALA A 503 -4.73 -26.33 -14.38
C ALA A 503 -5.57 -25.98 -13.14
N ALA A 504 -5.32 -24.83 -12.51
CA ALA A 504 -6.08 -24.35 -11.35
C ALA A 504 -7.57 -24.14 -11.69
N SER A 505 -7.85 -23.56 -12.86
CA SER A 505 -9.22 -23.36 -13.35
C SER A 505 -9.92 -24.68 -13.65
N GLY A 506 -9.20 -25.66 -14.20
CA GLY A 506 -9.69 -27.01 -14.42
C GLY A 506 -10.04 -27.72 -13.12
N ILE A 507 -9.17 -27.67 -12.10
CA ILE A 507 -9.44 -28.23 -10.76
C ILE A 507 -10.67 -27.58 -10.13
N GLY A 508 -10.77 -26.25 -10.19
CA GLY A 508 -11.95 -25.53 -9.69
C GLY A 508 -13.25 -25.92 -10.41
N ALA A 509 -13.20 -26.07 -11.74
CA ALA A 509 -14.36 -26.51 -12.53
C ALA A 509 -14.74 -27.97 -12.24
N LEU A 510 -13.76 -28.87 -12.08
CA LEU A 510 -13.96 -30.27 -11.68
C LEU A 510 -14.66 -30.37 -10.33
N TYR A 511 -14.19 -29.59 -9.36
CA TYR A 511 -14.79 -29.48 -8.04
C TYR A 511 -16.24 -29.00 -8.14
N ALA A 512 -16.47 -27.90 -8.85
CA ALA A 512 -17.79 -27.30 -9.02
C ALA A 512 -18.77 -28.26 -9.70
N VAL A 513 -18.38 -28.91 -10.80
CA VAL A 513 -19.21 -29.90 -11.51
C VAL A 513 -19.55 -31.10 -10.64
N THR A 514 -18.59 -31.61 -9.86
CA THR A 514 -18.86 -32.75 -8.97
C THR A 514 -19.80 -32.36 -7.84
N THR A 515 -19.59 -31.18 -7.25
CA THR A 515 -20.48 -30.64 -6.22
C THR A 515 -21.89 -30.43 -6.77
N PHE A 516 -22.01 -29.94 -8.00
CA PHE A 516 -23.30 -29.79 -8.69
C PHE A 516 -24.03 -31.12 -8.81
N THR A 517 -23.38 -32.14 -9.39
CA THR A 517 -24.04 -33.43 -9.66
C THR A 517 -24.37 -34.18 -8.38
N VAL A 518 -23.49 -34.12 -7.36
CA VAL A 518 -23.73 -34.72 -6.04
C VAL A 518 -24.90 -34.01 -5.34
N THR A 519 -24.88 -32.68 -5.28
CA THR A 519 -25.97 -31.90 -4.66
C THR A 519 -27.29 -32.13 -5.38
N ALA A 520 -27.29 -32.16 -6.71
CA ALA A 520 -28.49 -32.43 -7.51
C ALA A 520 -28.99 -33.86 -7.30
N GLY A 521 -28.08 -34.84 -7.24
CA GLY A 521 -28.41 -36.23 -6.99
C GLY A 521 -29.10 -36.42 -5.64
N VAL A 522 -28.49 -35.89 -4.56
CA VAL A 522 -29.06 -35.93 -3.21
C VAL A 522 -30.39 -35.17 -3.15
N LEU A 523 -30.52 -34.03 -3.83
CA LEU A 523 -31.78 -33.26 -3.86
C LEU A 523 -32.94 -34.02 -4.55
N VAL A 524 -32.63 -34.83 -5.56
CA VAL A 524 -33.64 -35.56 -6.36
C VAL A 524 -33.98 -36.92 -5.76
N ALA A 525 -32.97 -37.67 -5.32
CA ALA A 525 -33.11 -39.07 -4.90
C ALA A 525 -32.84 -39.31 -3.40
N GLY A 526 -32.47 -38.27 -2.65
CA GLY A 526 -32.21 -38.36 -1.20
C GLY A 526 -30.90 -39.05 -0.85
N GLY A 527 -30.57 -39.07 0.45
CA GLY A 527 -29.51 -39.87 1.11
C GLY A 527 -28.39 -40.48 0.25
N ASP A 528 -28.18 -41.78 0.42
CA ASP A 528 -27.07 -42.51 -0.19
C ASP A 528 -27.27 -42.73 -1.71
N GLU A 529 -28.49 -43.04 -2.14
CA GLU A 529 -28.80 -43.32 -3.54
C GLU A 529 -28.54 -42.10 -4.43
N GLY A 530 -28.99 -40.92 -4.00
CA GLY A 530 -28.74 -39.66 -4.68
C GLY A 530 -27.27 -39.25 -4.67
N PHE A 531 -26.57 -39.49 -3.56
CA PHE A 531 -25.13 -39.28 -3.46
C PHE A 531 -24.36 -40.14 -4.47
N PHE A 532 -24.65 -41.45 -4.54
CA PHE A 532 -24.01 -42.35 -5.51
C PHE A 532 -24.34 -41.98 -6.95
N ALA A 533 -25.62 -41.72 -7.25
CA ALA A 533 -26.05 -41.29 -8.58
C ALA A 533 -25.33 -40.00 -9.01
N GLY A 534 -25.17 -39.04 -8.10
CA GLY A 534 -24.46 -37.79 -8.35
C GLY A 534 -22.97 -37.97 -8.65
N HIS A 535 -22.30 -38.91 -7.98
CA HIS A 535 -20.90 -39.25 -8.28
C HIS A 535 -20.72 -40.01 -9.61
N VAL A 536 -21.66 -40.90 -9.96
CA VAL A 536 -21.70 -41.54 -11.28
C VAL A 536 -21.86 -40.49 -12.37
N ALA A 537 -22.82 -39.58 -12.20
CA ALA A 537 -23.05 -38.47 -13.12
C ALA A 537 -21.80 -37.58 -13.26
N ALA A 538 -21.10 -37.28 -12.16
CA ALA A 538 -19.84 -36.53 -12.20
C ALA A 538 -18.81 -37.20 -13.12
N THR A 539 -18.54 -38.50 -12.92
CA THR A 539 -17.54 -39.23 -13.73
C THR A 539 -17.92 -39.27 -15.20
N ILE A 540 -19.21 -39.45 -15.52
CA ILE A 540 -19.72 -39.42 -16.89
C ILE A 540 -19.52 -38.03 -17.52
N VAL A 541 -19.79 -36.95 -16.78
CA VAL A 541 -19.56 -35.58 -17.26
C VAL A 541 -18.06 -35.35 -17.48
N TRP A 542 -17.18 -35.76 -16.56
CA TRP A 542 -15.74 -35.61 -16.71
C TRP A 542 -15.24 -36.29 -17.99
N ILE A 543 -15.61 -37.55 -18.23
CA ILE A 543 -15.17 -38.27 -19.44
C ILE A 543 -15.81 -37.71 -20.72
N GLY A 544 -17.05 -37.23 -20.64
CA GLY A 544 -17.74 -36.56 -21.75
C GLY A 544 -17.06 -35.26 -22.16
N VAL A 545 -16.65 -34.44 -21.19
CA VAL A 545 -15.88 -33.20 -21.45
C VAL A 545 -14.50 -33.53 -22.02
N ALA A 546 -13.82 -34.56 -21.51
CA ALA A 546 -12.54 -35.02 -22.07
C ALA A 546 -12.69 -35.40 -23.55
N ALA A 547 -13.74 -36.16 -23.88
CA ALA A 547 -14.06 -36.53 -25.25
C ALA A 547 -14.42 -35.33 -26.13
N ALA A 548 -15.09 -34.32 -25.60
CA ALA A 548 -15.38 -33.09 -26.32
C ALA A 548 -14.09 -32.30 -26.62
N LEU A 549 -13.20 -32.14 -25.62
CA LEU A 549 -11.92 -31.45 -25.78
C LEU A 549 -11.02 -32.13 -26.81
N LEU A 550 -10.90 -33.46 -26.75
CA LEU A 550 -10.09 -34.23 -27.70
C LEU A 550 -10.67 -34.16 -29.13
N ARG A 551 -12.00 -34.24 -29.29
CA ARG A 551 -12.65 -34.05 -30.59
C ARG A 551 -12.49 -32.64 -31.12
N HIS A 552 -12.57 -31.63 -30.26
CA HIS A 552 -12.35 -30.24 -30.64
C HIS A 552 -10.91 -30.01 -31.07
N ALA A 553 -9.94 -30.63 -30.39
CA ALA A 553 -8.51 -30.53 -30.70
C ALA A 553 -8.16 -31.04 -32.11
N VAL A 554 -8.91 -32.00 -32.65
CA VAL A 554 -8.73 -32.51 -34.02
C VAL A 554 -9.06 -31.45 -35.08
N ARG A 555 -9.95 -30.50 -34.75
CA ARG A 555 -10.38 -29.43 -35.67
C ARG A 555 -9.48 -28.18 -35.61
N LEU A 556 -8.55 -28.12 -34.65
CA LEU A 556 -7.67 -26.97 -34.44
C LEU A 556 -6.35 -27.10 -35.23
N PRO A 557 -5.77 -25.99 -35.71
CA PRO A 557 -4.43 -25.98 -36.30
C PRO A 557 -3.38 -26.54 -35.32
N ARG A 558 -2.30 -27.17 -35.84
CA ARG A 558 -1.26 -27.84 -35.02
C ARG A 558 -0.68 -26.95 -33.90
N ALA A 559 -0.60 -25.64 -34.12
CA ALA A 559 -0.08 -24.68 -33.14
C ALA A 559 -0.97 -24.50 -31.89
N GLU A 560 -2.29 -24.65 -32.01
CA GLU A 560 -3.26 -24.41 -30.92
C GLU A 560 -3.79 -25.72 -30.30
N ARG A 561 -3.49 -26.85 -30.94
CA ARG A 561 -3.96 -28.19 -30.55
C ARG A 561 -3.42 -28.68 -29.21
N SER A 562 -2.21 -28.26 -28.82
CA SER A 562 -1.47 -28.81 -27.66
C SER A 562 -2.20 -28.63 -26.33
N LEU A 563 -2.83 -27.47 -26.11
CA LEU A 563 -3.60 -27.17 -24.90
C LEU A 563 -4.86 -28.03 -24.78
N SER A 564 -5.62 -28.19 -25.88
CA SER A 564 -6.85 -28.99 -25.89
C SER A 564 -6.57 -30.48 -25.74
N VAL A 565 -5.51 -30.99 -26.37
CA VAL A 565 -5.07 -32.39 -26.20
C VAL A 565 -4.57 -32.62 -24.77
N GLY A 566 -3.72 -31.73 -24.25
CA GLY A 566 -3.20 -31.84 -22.90
C GLY A 566 -4.31 -31.81 -21.84
N GLY A 567 -5.25 -30.88 -21.96
CA GLY A 567 -6.41 -30.79 -21.06
C GLY A 567 -7.33 -32.01 -21.15
N GLY A 568 -7.63 -32.47 -22.37
CA GLY A 568 -8.44 -33.68 -22.58
C GLY A 568 -7.79 -34.94 -21.99
N MET A 569 -6.48 -35.14 -22.22
CA MET A 569 -5.74 -36.28 -21.67
C MET A 569 -5.62 -36.22 -20.15
N ALA A 570 -5.35 -35.04 -19.58
CA ALA A 570 -5.31 -34.86 -18.13
C ALA A 570 -6.66 -35.20 -17.49
N LEU A 571 -7.77 -34.81 -18.13
CA LEU A 571 -9.12 -35.11 -17.66
C LEU A 571 -9.45 -36.60 -17.75
N VAL A 572 -8.99 -37.30 -18.81
CA VAL A 572 -9.08 -38.78 -18.89
C VAL A 572 -8.33 -39.43 -17.72
N VAL A 573 -7.08 -39.01 -17.46
CA VAL A 573 -6.27 -39.56 -16.36
C VAL A 573 -6.95 -39.29 -15.02
N ALA A 574 -7.51 -38.10 -14.81
CA ALA A 574 -8.23 -37.76 -13.59
C ALA A 574 -9.50 -38.60 -13.41
N ALA A 575 -10.30 -38.77 -14.47
CA ALA A 575 -11.52 -39.59 -14.44
C ALA A 575 -11.21 -41.07 -14.16
N VAL A 576 -10.20 -41.64 -14.82
CA VAL A 576 -9.75 -43.02 -14.58
C VAL A 576 -9.21 -43.18 -13.15
N SER A 577 -8.42 -42.22 -12.67
CA SER A 577 -7.92 -42.23 -11.29
C SER A 577 -9.06 -42.20 -10.28
N LYS A 578 -10.05 -41.31 -10.47
CA LYS A 578 -11.26 -41.26 -9.64
C LYS A 578 -12.03 -42.58 -9.67
N LEU A 579 -12.17 -43.17 -10.86
CA LEU A 579 -12.90 -44.43 -11.07
C LEU A 579 -12.32 -45.57 -10.20
N PHE A 580 -10.99 -45.67 -10.13
CA PHE A 580 -10.32 -46.72 -9.36
C PHE A 580 -10.14 -46.39 -7.88
N VAL A 581 -9.82 -45.13 -7.54
CA VAL A 581 -9.50 -44.74 -6.15
C VAL A 581 -10.77 -44.51 -5.33
N PHE A 582 -11.78 -43.87 -5.91
CA PHE A 582 -12.99 -43.46 -5.18
C PHE A 582 -14.21 -44.28 -5.59
N ASP A 583 -14.51 -44.38 -6.89
CA ASP A 583 -15.77 -45.00 -7.35
C ASP A 583 -15.80 -46.51 -7.06
N LEU A 584 -14.65 -47.20 -7.15
CA LEU A 584 -14.53 -48.62 -6.83
C LEU A 584 -14.84 -48.94 -5.36
N GLY A 585 -14.40 -48.08 -4.44
CA GLY A 585 -14.50 -48.28 -3.00
C GLY A 585 -15.77 -47.69 -2.37
N THR A 586 -16.36 -46.68 -3.00
CA THR A 586 -17.46 -45.88 -2.40
C THR A 586 -18.83 -46.18 -3.01
N LEU A 587 -18.91 -46.47 -4.32
CA LEU A 587 -20.20 -46.67 -4.98
C LEU A 587 -20.78 -48.06 -4.70
N ASP A 588 -22.08 -48.11 -4.42
CA ASP A 588 -22.80 -49.37 -4.27
C ASP A 588 -22.97 -50.12 -5.61
N GLY A 589 -23.21 -51.44 -5.52
CA GLY A 589 -23.06 -52.43 -6.59
C GLY A 589 -23.53 -51.98 -7.97
N ILE A 590 -24.77 -51.53 -8.09
CA ILE A 590 -25.35 -51.16 -9.40
C ILE A 590 -24.74 -49.89 -9.99
N PHE A 591 -24.51 -48.85 -9.16
CA PHE A 591 -23.93 -47.58 -9.58
C PHE A 591 -22.49 -47.75 -10.08
N ARG A 592 -21.72 -48.59 -9.39
CA ARG A 592 -20.36 -48.97 -9.79
C ARG A 592 -20.34 -49.69 -11.14
N VAL A 593 -21.24 -50.66 -11.37
CA VAL A 593 -21.30 -51.36 -12.67
C VAL A 593 -21.62 -50.38 -13.81
N ILE A 594 -22.60 -49.50 -13.60
CA ILE A 594 -23.01 -48.50 -14.61
C ILE A 594 -21.85 -47.59 -14.99
N VAL A 595 -21.17 -46.98 -14.01
CA VAL A 595 -20.09 -46.03 -14.32
C VAL A 595 -18.91 -46.69 -15.03
N PHE A 596 -18.53 -47.91 -14.65
CA PHE A 596 -17.44 -48.64 -15.31
C PHE A 596 -17.77 -48.99 -16.77
N ILE A 597 -19.00 -49.44 -17.05
CA ILE A 597 -19.45 -49.74 -18.42
C ILE A 597 -19.46 -48.46 -19.26
N VAL A 598 -20.09 -47.40 -18.77
CA VAL A 598 -20.21 -46.14 -19.53
C VAL A 598 -18.84 -45.52 -19.81
N VAL A 599 -17.99 -45.40 -18.79
CA VAL A 599 -16.64 -44.83 -18.96
C VAL A 599 -15.80 -45.71 -19.90
N GLY A 600 -15.85 -47.04 -19.75
CA GLY A 600 -15.14 -47.97 -20.61
C GLY A 600 -15.54 -47.85 -22.08
N LEU A 601 -16.85 -47.77 -22.38
CA LEU A 601 -17.35 -47.60 -23.74
C LEU A 601 -16.93 -46.25 -24.34
N VAL A 602 -16.97 -45.16 -23.57
CA VAL A 602 -16.52 -43.83 -24.04
C VAL A 602 -15.02 -43.84 -24.37
N LEU A 603 -14.20 -44.45 -23.52
CA LEU A 603 -12.76 -44.59 -23.76
C LEU A 603 -12.45 -45.41 -25.01
N LEU A 604 -13.15 -46.54 -25.20
CA LEU A 604 -13.00 -47.37 -26.41
C LEU A 604 -13.40 -46.60 -27.67
N ALA A 605 -14.51 -45.87 -27.64
CA ALA A 605 -14.96 -45.05 -28.76
C ALA A 605 -13.94 -43.95 -29.11
N MET A 606 -13.38 -43.28 -28.10
CA MET A 606 -12.33 -42.28 -28.32
C MET A 606 -11.05 -42.89 -28.89
N GLY A 607 -10.58 -44.01 -28.34
CA GLY A 607 -9.37 -44.70 -28.81
C GLY A 607 -9.50 -45.16 -30.26
N ALA A 608 -10.63 -45.77 -30.62
CA ALA A 608 -10.92 -46.18 -31.99
C ALA A 608 -11.04 -44.99 -32.95
N GLY A 609 -11.68 -43.89 -32.53
CA GLY A 609 -11.81 -42.68 -33.34
C GLY A 609 -10.49 -41.97 -33.59
N TYR A 610 -9.63 -41.87 -32.57
CA TYR A 610 -8.32 -41.23 -32.69
C TYR A 610 -7.37 -42.04 -33.57
N ALA A 611 -7.40 -43.38 -33.47
CA ALA A 611 -6.63 -44.28 -34.32
C ALA A 611 -7.00 -44.17 -35.81
N ARG A 612 -8.29 -44.02 -36.13
CA ARG A 612 -8.76 -43.82 -37.52
C ARG A 612 -8.31 -42.49 -38.11
N LEU A 613 -8.34 -41.41 -37.30
CA LEU A 613 -7.91 -40.08 -37.74
C LEU A 613 -6.40 -40.00 -38.00
N LEU A 614 -5.59 -40.71 -37.21
CA LEU A 614 -4.14 -40.86 -37.48
C LEU A 614 -3.90 -41.64 -38.78
N ALA A 615 -4.60 -42.74 -39.00
CA ALA A 615 -4.48 -43.55 -40.21
C ALA A 615 -4.87 -42.79 -41.50
N GLN A 616 -5.79 -41.83 -41.43
CA GLN A 616 -6.16 -40.96 -42.56
C GLN A 616 -5.13 -39.86 -42.83
N GLN A 617 -4.51 -39.31 -41.79
CA GLN A 617 -3.46 -38.29 -41.93
C GLN A 617 -2.15 -38.87 -42.49
N ASP A 618 -1.85 -40.14 -42.21
CA ASP A 618 -0.70 -40.86 -42.78
C ASP A 618 -0.91 -41.27 -44.25
N GLN A 619 -2.14 -41.22 -44.77
CA GLN A 619 -2.47 -41.49 -46.18
C GLN A 619 -2.47 -40.23 -47.07
N GLU A 620 -2.49 -39.04 -46.47
CA GLU A 620 -2.45 -37.74 -47.18
C GLU A 620 -1.04 -37.14 -47.27
N VAL A 621 -0.02 -37.84 -46.75
CA VAL A 621 1.43 -37.58 -46.92
C VAL A 621 1.98 -38.55 -47.95
#